data_AF-A0A257HQF5-F1
#
_entry.id   AF-A0A257HQF5-F1
#
_cell.length_a   1.000
_cell.length_b   1.000
_cell.length_c   1.000
_cell.angle_alpha   90.00
_cell.angle_beta   90.00
_cell.angle_gamma   90.00
#
_symmetry.space_group_name_H-M   'P 1'
#
loop_
_entity.id
_entity.type
_entity.pdbx_description
1 polymer ?
#
loop_
_entity_poly.entity_id
_entity_poly.type
_entity_poly.pdbx_seq_one_letter_code
_entity_poly.pdbx_strand_id
1 'polypeptide(L)'
;MAGSVIIDNRTAVAFSSRGFEIVTELTREVLKITDPDLIAIIFESLDGECMPFISLDALSGRDVERFYVATKKAFADWQQHNPEPFSDWQELINRLETDQRIN
;
A
#
# COMPACT_ATOMS: atom_id res chain seq x y z
N MET A 1 -14.85 3.44 -9.03
CA MET A 1 -15.08 3.69 -7.59
C MET A 1 -13.73 4.06 -7.01
N ALA A 2 -13.65 5.14 -6.24
CA ALA A 2 -12.42 5.50 -5.52
C ALA A 2 -12.02 4.36 -4.57
N GLY A 3 -10.71 4.18 -4.34
CA GLY A 3 -10.20 3.12 -3.48
C GLY A 3 -9.36 3.65 -2.32
N SER A 4 -8.99 2.79 -1.38
CA SER A 4 -8.24 3.22 -0.20
C SER A 4 -7.25 2.18 0.33
N VAL A 5 -6.20 2.66 0.98
CA VAL A 5 -5.31 1.82 1.81
C VAL A 5 -5.63 2.13 3.27
N ILE A 6 -6.14 1.13 3.99
CA ILE A 6 -6.40 1.22 5.43
C ILE A 6 -5.11 0.82 6.15
N ILE A 7 -4.53 1.74 6.90
CA ILE A 7 -3.28 1.50 7.63
C ILE A 7 -3.63 0.95 9.01
N ASP A 8 -4.51 1.64 9.72
CA ASP A 8 -5.05 1.22 11.02
C ASP A 8 -6.49 1.72 11.19
N ASN A 9 -7.09 1.43 12.35
CA ASN A 9 -8.44 1.87 12.73
C ASN A 9 -8.70 3.40 12.70
N ARG A 10 -7.69 4.25 12.52
CA ARG A 10 -7.80 5.71 12.51
C ARG A 10 -7.19 6.37 11.27
N THR A 11 -6.45 5.62 10.48
CA THR A 11 -5.59 6.13 9.42
C THR A 11 -5.87 5.36 8.14
N ALA A 12 -6.31 6.10 7.13
CA ALA A 12 -6.51 5.60 5.78
C ALA A 12 -6.08 6.66 4.77
N VAL A 13 -5.61 6.20 3.62
CA VAL A 13 -5.31 7.08 2.48
C VAL A 13 -6.25 6.73 1.35
N ALA A 14 -7.00 7.73 0.89
CA ALA A 14 -7.94 7.60 -0.22
C ALA A 14 -7.22 7.91 -1.54
N PHE A 15 -7.65 7.22 -2.60
CA PHE A 15 -7.09 7.33 -3.93
C PHE A 15 -8.22 7.43 -4.96
N SER A 16 -7.94 8.08 -6.09
CA SER A 16 -8.75 7.87 -7.29
C SER A 16 -8.73 6.38 -7.70
N SER A 17 -9.75 5.91 -8.42
CA SER A 17 -9.79 4.49 -8.85
C SER A 17 -8.50 4.07 -9.57
N ARG A 18 -8.04 4.91 -10.50
CA ARG A 18 -6.80 4.67 -11.28
C ARG A 18 -5.56 4.71 -10.40
N GLY A 19 -5.50 5.66 -9.46
CA GLY A 19 -4.37 5.77 -8.55
C GLY A 19 -4.27 4.54 -7.64
N PHE A 20 -5.42 4.09 -7.12
CA PHE A 20 -5.51 2.89 -6.29
C PHE A 20 -5.03 1.64 -7.04
N GLU A 21 -5.51 1.43 -8.28
CA GLU A 21 -5.06 0.33 -9.14
C GLU A 21 -3.53 0.34 -9.31
N ILE A 22 -2.95 1.50 -9.64
CA ILE A 22 -1.50 1.63 -9.85
C ILE A 22 -0.72 1.30 -8.57
N VAL A 23 -1.10 1.91 -7.43
CA VAL A 23 -0.38 1.70 -6.16
C VAL A 23 -0.47 0.25 -5.72
N THR A 24 -1.66 -0.35 -5.79
CA THR A 24 -1.89 -1.73 -5.35
C THR A 24 -1.19 -2.73 -6.25
N GLU A 25 -1.27 -2.58 -7.57
CA GLU A 25 -0.62 -3.47 -8.53
C GLU A 25 0.91 -3.44 -8.37
N LEU A 26 1.52 -2.25 -8.40
CA LEU A 26 2.97 -2.11 -8.37
C LEU A 26 3.55 -2.52 -7.01
N THR A 27 2.87 -2.19 -5.91
CA THR A 27 3.29 -2.63 -4.58
C THR A 27 3.16 -4.16 -4.46
N ARG A 28 2.10 -4.76 -5.01
CA ARG A 28 1.91 -6.21 -5.04
C ARG A 28 3.03 -6.91 -5.83
N GLU A 29 3.45 -6.37 -6.97
CA GLU A 29 4.56 -6.95 -7.74
C GLU A 29 5.88 -6.97 -6.95
N VAL A 30 6.17 -5.93 -6.17
CA VAL A 30 7.34 -5.95 -5.28
C VAL A 30 7.18 -7.00 -4.20
N LEU A 31 6.02 -7.07 -3.53
CA LEU A 31 5.74 -8.04 -2.48
C LEU A 31 5.81 -9.50 -2.97
N LYS A 32 5.40 -9.79 -4.22
CA LYS A 32 5.53 -11.15 -4.79
C LYS A 32 6.96 -11.66 -4.77
N ILE A 33 7.93 -10.75 -4.87
CA ILE A 33 9.36 -11.06 -4.90
C ILE A 33 9.93 -11.11 -3.49
N THR A 34 9.59 -10.14 -2.64
CA THR A 34 10.24 -9.97 -1.34
C THR A 34 9.50 -10.67 -0.19
N ASP A 35 8.17 -10.60 -0.19
CA ASP A 35 7.31 -10.91 0.96
C ASP A 35 5.95 -11.52 0.52
N PRO A 36 5.96 -12.65 -0.23
CA PRO A 36 4.74 -13.20 -0.85
C PRO A 36 3.70 -13.68 0.17
N ASP A 37 4.12 -13.99 1.40
CA ASP A 37 3.27 -14.37 2.52
C ASP A 37 2.27 -13.28 2.93
N LEU A 38 2.58 -12.00 2.67
CA LEU A 38 1.73 -10.88 3.06
C LEU A 38 0.56 -10.64 2.10
N ILE A 39 0.65 -11.14 0.86
CA ILE A 39 -0.30 -10.78 -0.21
C ILE A 39 -1.72 -11.23 0.14
N ALA A 40 -1.88 -12.47 0.58
CA ALA A 40 -3.21 -13.00 0.89
C ALA A 40 -3.91 -12.20 2.00
N ILE A 41 -3.14 -11.70 2.97
CA ILE A 41 -3.66 -10.96 4.12
C ILE A 41 -4.01 -9.53 3.73
N ILE A 42 -3.11 -8.83 3.05
CA ILE A 42 -3.27 -7.40 2.73
C ILE A 42 -4.39 -7.18 1.71
N PHE A 43 -4.49 -8.09 0.73
CA PHE A 43 -5.37 -7.94 -0.42
C PHE A 43 -6.66 -8.75 -0.31
N GLU A 44 -6.96 -9.36 0.84
CA GLU A 44 -8.17 -10.18 1.06
C GLU A 44 -9.45 -9.41 0.69
N SER A 45 -9.61 -8.18 1.18
CA SER A 45 -10.79 -7.37 0.87
C SER A 45 -10.89 -7.01 -0.62
N LEU A 46 -9.75 -6.80 -1.29
CA LEU A 46 -9.74 -6.49 -2.72
C LEU A 46 -10.05 -7.71 -3.58
N ASP A 47 -9.38 -8.83 -3.32
CA ASP A 47 -9.42 -10.01 -4.17
C ASP A 47 -10.57 -10.96 -3.81
N GLY A 48 -10.86 -11.11 -2.51
CA GLY A 48 -11.88 -12.03 -1.98
C GLY A 48 -13.26 -11.39 -1.83
N GLU A 49 -13.31 -10.13 -1.38
CA GLU A 49 -14.58 -9.44 -1.09
C GLU A 49 -14.99 -8.44 -2.19
N CYS A 50 -14.14 -8.26 -3.22
CA CYS A 50 -14.32 -7.29 -4.30
C CYS A 50 -14.53 -5.85 -3.81
N MET A 51 -13.95 -5.50 -2.66
CA MET A 51 -14.03 -4.16 -2.08
C MET A 51 -12.87 -3.29 -2.58
N PRO A 52 -13.07 -1.99 -2.84
CA PRO A 52 -12.02 -1.12 -3.38
C PRO A 52 -11.04 -0.66 -2.28
N PHE A 53 -10.54 -1.56 -1.45
CA PHE A 53 -9.52 -1.25 -0.46
C PHE A 53 -8.61 -2.44 -0.12
N ILE A 54 -7.42 -2.12 0.39
CA ILE A 54 -6.52 -3.07 1.05
C ILE A 54 -6.35 -2.67 2.51
N SER A 55 -6.03 -3.61 3.40
CA SER A 55 -5.96 -3.36 4.84
C SER A 55 -4.66 -3.87 5.45
N LEU A 56 -4.05 -3.05 6.30
CA LEU A 56 -2.88 -3.36 7.11
C LEU A 56 -3.21 -3.46 8.61
N ASP A 57 -4.49 -3.30 9.00
CA ASP A 57 -4.88 -3.20 10.41
C ASP A 57 -4.59 -4.50 11.20
N ALA A 58 -4.68 -5.65 10.52
CA ALA A 58 -4.38 -6.96 11.12
C ALA A 58 -2.88 -7.30 11.17
N LEU A 59 -2.01 -6.46 10.58
CA LEU A 59 -0.58 -6.76 10.48
C LEU A 59 0.19 -6.38 11.73
N SER A 60 1.24 -7.16 12.00
CA SER A 60 2.26 -6.83 12.99
C SER A 60 3.12 -5.66 12.50
N GLY A 61 3.79 -4.96 13.42
CA GLY A 61 4.67 -3.84 13.06
C GLY A 61 5.76 -4.19 12.06
N ARG A 62 6.34 -5.39 12.19
CA ARG A 62 7.31 -5.91 11.22
C ARG A 62 6.72 -6.10 9.83
N ASP A 63 5.47 -6.57 9.74
CA ASP A 63 4.82 -6.81 8.45
C ASP A 63 4.35 -5.49 7.81
N VAL A 64 3.97 -4.50 8.63
CA VAL A 64 3.72 -3.13 8.17
C VAL A 64 5.00 -2.50 7.63
N GLU A 65 6.15 -2.70 8.29
CA GLU A 65 7.46 -2.25 7.80
C GLU A 65 7.80 -2.88 6.45
N ARG A 66 7.58 -4.19 6.28
CA ARG A 66 7.79 -4.90 5.00
C ARG A 66 6.91 -4.30 3.89
N PHE A 67 5.63 -4.07 4.16
CA PHE A 67 4.73 -3.38 3.23
C PHE A 67 5.20 -1.96 2.90
N TYR A 68 5.65 -1.20 3.89
CA TYR A 68 6.20 0.13 3.72
C TYR A 68 7.41 0.14 2.78
N VAL A 69 8.38 -0.76 3.01
CA VAL A 69 9.56 -0.90 2.15
C VAL A 69 9.16 -1.26 0.72
N ALA A 70 8.22 -2.19 0.54
CA ALA A 70 7.72 -2.57 -0.78
C ALA A 70 7.03 -1.40 -1.49
N THR A 71 6.18 -0.66 -0.78
CA THR A 71 5.47 0.52 -1.29
C THR A 71 6.44 1.62 -1.72
N LYS A 72 7.47 1.88 -0.92
CA LYS A 72 8.51 2.88 -1.21
C LYS A 72 9.37 2.47 -2.40
N LYS A 73 9.72 1.19 -2.52
CA LYS A 73 10.43 0.65 -3.68
C LYS A 73 9.59 0.77 -4.95
N ALA A 74 8.33 0.34 -4.91
CA ALA A 74 7.42 0.44 -6.05
C ALA A 74 7.24 1.90 -6.52
N PHE A 75 7.13 2.84 -5.59
CA PHE A 75 7.07 4.26 -5.90
C PHE A 75 8.34 4.78 -6.57
N ALA A 76 9.52 4.43 -6.04
CA ALA A 76 10.80 4.84 -6.61
C ALA A 76 11.01 4.27 -8.03
N ASP A 77 10.62 3.02 -8.26
CA ASP A 77 10.70 2.39 -9.58
C ASP A 77 9.70 3.05 -10.57
N TRP A 78 8.48 3.35 -10.11
CA TRP A 78 7.47 4.06 -10.92
C TRP A 78 7.90 5.49 -11.30
N GLN A 79 8.50 6.24 -10.37
CA GLN A 79 8.96 7.61 -10.59
C GLN A 79 10.07 7.72 -11.65
N GLN A 80 10.88 6.68 -11.86
CA GLN A 80 11.91 6.66 -12.91
C GLN A 80 11.32 6.88 -14.31
N HIS A 81 10.06 6.48 -14.50
CA HIS A 81 9.36 6.58 -15.78
C HIS A 81 8.22 7.60 -15.78
N ASN A 82 7.84 8.12 -14.60
CA ASN A 82 6.71 9.02 -14.41
C ASN A 82 7.14 10.19 -13.51
N PRO A 83 7.59 11.31 -14.09
CA PRO A 83 8.10 12.44 -13.31
C PRO A 83 6.99 13.29 -12.66
N GLU A 84 5.73 13.05 -13.02
CA GLU A 84 4.61 13.78 -12.44
C GLU A 84 4.39 13.40 -10.97
N PRO A 85 4.00 14.37 -10.12
CA PRO A 85 3.76 14.11 -8.72
C PRO A 85 2.54 13.21 -8.53
N PHE A 86 2.68 12.20 -7.67
CA PHE A 86 1.58 11.36 -7.22
C PHE A 86 1.38 11.57 -5.72
N SER A 87 0.64 12.64 -5.39
CA SER A 87 0.45 13.13 -4.01
C SER A 87 -0.06 12.06 -3.05
N ASP A 88 -1.03 11.26 -3.49
CA ASP A 88 -1.71 10.30 -2.63
C ASP A 88 -0.78 9.12 -2.28
N TRP A 89 0.07 8.69 -3.22
CA TRP A 89 1.09 7.67 -2.94
C TRP A 89 2.16 8.21 -1.98
N GLN A 90 2.57 9.46 -2.17
CA GLN A 90 3.48 10.11 -1.22
C GLN A 90 2.84 10.25 0.16
N GLU A 91 1.55 10.58 0.26
CA GLU A 91 0.82 10.60 1.53
C GLU A 91 0.84 9.21 2.18
N LEU A 92 0.54 8.14 1.44
CA LEU A 92 0.64 6.77 1.96
C LEU A 92 2.01 6.47 2.55
N ILE A 93 3.09 6.78 1.83
CA ILE A 93 4.46 6.58 2.31
C ILE A 93 4.71 7.36 3.61
N ASN A 94 4.29 8.62 3.69
CA ASN A 94 4.48 9.45 4.88
C ASN A 94 3.67 8.95 6.09
N ARG A 95 2.45 8.43 5.86
CA ARG A 95 1.62 7.84 6.91
C ARG A 95 2.22 6.54 7.44
N LEU A 96 2.75 5.70 6.55
CA LEU A 96 3.45 4.48 6.91
C LEU A 96 4.74 4.79 7.69
N GLU A 97 5.52 5.78 7.27
CA GLU A 97 6.76 6.17 7.97
C GLU A 97 6.52 6.64 9.41
N THR A 98 5.35 7.23 9.67
CA THR A 98 4.95 7.70 11.01
C THR A 98 4.08 6.71 11.79
N ASP A 99 3.88 5.50 11.27
CA ASP A 99 3.15 4.44 11.94
C ASP A 99 3.89 4.00 13.22
N GLN A 100 3.18 4.00 14.35
CA GLN A 100 3.77 3.66 15.64
C GLN A 100 4.21 2.20 15.74
N ARG A 101 3.67 1.31 14.90
CA ARG A 101 4.03 -0.11 14.92
C ARG A 101 5.42 -0.37 14.33
N ILE A 102 5.96 0.56 13.54
CA ILE A 102 7.30 0.46 12.94
C ILE A 102 8.40 0.95 13.92
N ASN A 103 8.04 1.72 14.95
CA ASN A 103 8.99 2.35 15.89
C ASN A 103 9.17 1.60 17.21
#